data_AF-A0A077X8X3-F1
#
_entry.id   AF-A0A077X8X3-F1
#
_cell.length_a   1.000
_cell.length_b   1.000
_cell.length_c   1.000
_cell.angle_alpha   90.00
_cell.angle_beta   90.00
_cell.angle_gamma   90.00
#
_symmetry.space_group_name_H-M   'P 1'
#
loop_
_entity.id
_entity.type
_entity.pdbx_description
1 polymer ?
#
loop_
_entity_poly.entity_id
_entity_poly.type
_entity_poly.pdbx_seq_one_letter_code
_entity_poly.pdbx_strand_id
1 'polypeptide(L)'
;MDYDMCESFDMVIKNYPDKTNNSEGCDIHDIDGIEEYCVDEESGEGECKTELDKINAACLWLLNENIAKGIDDLSKEKINVFIIYIMIWLNYMLNLKKDDKTNLNYLYTNHIGKNVNYTNCTNGGKDCNSKLNTKAGYNNFKDIMDKRKDLLNINFEDISKFYEAFKLLCKIPTEYDEGKLECTEYLKIAKEFVAKYNEFNIVSDITEDDPYYQVLFTLSTDYDNFKEDYNASCMNIPSLPPIKSTQNHIQSSEEHSEHGSVQNSGVTSSSLSIVKKLILALSIFSAITIFLGIFYKCSLFVLRKRAQKQHLREKLKNIKKRINH
;
A
#
# COMPACT_ATOMS: atom_id res chain seq x y z
N MET A 1 4.00 -5.65 2.72
CA MET A 1 2.52 -5.76 2.84
C MET A 1 2.06 -4.96 4.04
N ASP A 2 0.95 -4.24 3.92
CA ASP A 2 0.39 -3.45 5.02
C ASP A 2 -0.55 -4.27 5.92
N TYR A 3 -0.38 -4.19 7.24
CA TYR A 3 -1.20 -4.95 8.19
C TYR A 3 -2.67 -4.50 8.19
N ASP A 4 -2.91 -3.20 8.40
CA ASP A 4 -4.26 -2.64 8.57
C ASP A 4 -5.11 -2.87 7.31
N MET A 5 -4.47 -2.78 6.15
CA MET A 5 -5.08 -3.16 4.87
C MET A 5 -5.51 -4.62 4.84
N CYS A 6 -4.61 -5.53 5.22
CA CYS A 6 -4.92 -6.95 5.22
C CYS A 6 -6.02 -7.30 6.22
N GLU A 7 -6.03 -6.67 7.40
CA GLU A 7 -7.10 -6.85 8.39
C GLU A 7 -8.46 -6.41 7.83
N SER A 8 -8.51 -5.25 7.16
CA SER A 8 -9.72 -4.77 6.48
C SER A 8 -10.20 -5.75 5.40
N PHE A 9 -9.27 -6.26 4.59
CA PHE A 9 -9.61 -7.24 3.57
C PHE A 9 -10.03 -8.59 4.14
N ASP A 10 -9.42 -9.05 5.21
CA ASP A 10 -9.79 -10.29 5.90
C ASP A 10 -11.21 -10.19 6.46
N MET A 11 -11.59 -9.02 6.99
CA MET A 11 -12.96 -8.75 7.42
C MET A 11 -13.95 -8.87 6.24
N VAL A 12 -13.63 -8.26 5.09
CA VAL A 12 -14.45 -8.39 3.88
C VAL A 12 -14.51 -9.82 3.37
N ILE A 13 -13.38 -10.54 3.32
CA ILE A 13 -13.31 -11.92 2.83
C ILE A 13 -14.11 -12.87 3.73
N LYS A 14 -14.07 -12.66 5.05
CA LYS A 14 -14.80 -13.49 6.03
C LYS A 14 -16.31 -13.33 5.89
N ASN A 15 -16.77 -12.08 5.76
CA ASN A 15 -18.19 -11.74 5.80
C ASN A 15 -18.83 -11.70 4.39
N TYR A 16 -18.03 -11.52 3.34
CA TYR A 16 -18.44 -11.53 1.93
C TYR A 16 -17.45 -12.34 1.06
N PRO A 17 -17.43 -13.68 1.22
CA PRO A 17 -16.43 -14.53 0.57
C PRO A 17 -16.62 -14.66 -0.93
N ASP A 18 -15.50 -14.91 -1.61
CA ASP A 18 -15.43 -15.20 -3.05
C ASP A 18 -15.68 -16.67 -3.41
N LYS A 19 -15.74 -17.57 -2.42
CA LYS A 19 -16.02 -19.01 -2.61
C LYS A 19 -17.30 -19.41 -1.91
N THR A 20 -18.10 -20.23 -2.58
CA THR A 20 -19.42 -20.70 -2.12
C THR A 20 -19.36 -21.73 -0.99
N ASN A 21 -18.23 -22.37 -0.73
CA ASN A 21 -18.22 -23.63 0.02
C ASN A 21 -18.25 -23.52 1.56
N ASN A 22 -18.43 -22.34 2.16
CA ASN A 22 -18.62 -22.17 3.62
C ASN A 22 -19.61 -21.02 3.94
N SER A 23 -20.64 -20.80 3.12
CA SER A 23 -21.54 -19.65 3.28
C SER A 23 -22.54 -19.75 4.44
N GLU A 24 -22.51 -20.82 5.25
CA GLU A 24 -23.31 -20.89 6.47
C GLU A 24 -22.72 -19.93 7.50
N GLY A 25 -23.37 -18.77 7.67
CA GLY A 25 -23.00 -17.76 8.66
C GLY A 25 -22.07 -16.65 8.17
N CYS A 26 -21.89 -16.48 6.86
CA CYS A 26 -21.26 -15.28 6.30
C CYS A 26 -22.35 -14.27 5.93
N ASP A 27 -22.37 -13.13 6.60
CA ASP A 27 -23.22 -12.00 6.24
C ASP A 27 -22.38 -10.73 6.08
N ILE A 28 -22.55 -10.02 4.97
CA ILE A 28 -21.88 -8.72 4.76
C ILE A 28 -22.26 -7.72 5.85
N HIS A 29 -23.47 -7.85 6.41
CA HIS A 29 -23.96 -7.03 7.53
C HIS A 29 -23.18 -7.23 8.84
N ASP A 30 -22.38 -8.30 8.95
CA ASP A 30 -21.47 -8.52 10.07
C ASP A 30 -20.20 -7.63 9.99
N ILE A 31 -20.04 -6.82 8.94
CA ILE A 31 -18.99 -5.81 8.84
C ILE A 31 -19.47 -4.52 9.53
N ASP A 32 -18.79 -4.11 10.59
CA ASP A 32 -19.15 -2.91 11.34
C ASP A 32 -19.20 -1.65 10.44
N GLY A 33 -20.34 -0.96 10.46
CA GLY A 33 -20.55 0.29 9.71
C GLY A 33 -20.79 0.10 8.21
N ILE A 34 -20.90 -1.12 7.70
CA ILE A 34 -21.13 -1.38 6.28
C ILE A 34 -22.47 -0.82 5.77
N GLU A 35 -23.47 -0.78 6.65
CA GLU A 35 -24.83 -0.30 6.37
C GLU A 35 -24.84 1.15 5.90
N GLU A 36 -23.89 1.97 6.35
CA GLU A 36 -23.74 3.38 5.91
C GLU A 36 -23.44 3.50 4.41
N TYR A 37 -22.92 2.43 3.80
CA TYR A 37 -22.54 2.37 2.39
C TYR A 37 -23.55 1.57 1.53
N CYS A 38 -24.54 0.96 2.17
CA CYS A 38 -25.66 0.30 1.52
C CYS A 38 -26.70 1.35 1.10
N VAL A 39 -26.75 1.69 -0.19
CA VAL A 39 -27.72 2.66 -0.73
C VAL A 39 -28.73 1.93 -1.60
N ASP A 40 -30.02 2.08 -1.28
CA ASP A 40 -31.15 1.53 -2.03
C ASP A 40 -32.04 2.70 -2.51
N GLU A 41 -32.51 2.65 -3.76
CA GLU A 41 -33.05 3.82 -4.50
C GLU A 41 -34.42 4.33 -4.00
N GLU A 42 -35.15 3.57 -3.18
CA GLU A 42 -36.56 3.89 -2.86
C GLU A 42 -36.81 4.35 -1.41
N SER A 43 -35.97 3.95 -0.45
CA SER A 43 -36.25 4.12 0.99
C SER A 43 -35.33 5.12 1.71
N GLY A 44 -34.14 5.42 1.16
CA GLY A 44 -33.11 6.18 1.88
C GLY A 44 -32.42 5.39 3.01
N GLU A 45 -32.81 4.14 3.23
CA GLU A 45 -32.17 3.15 4.10
C GLU A 45 -31.95 1.89 3.24
N GLY A 46 -30.71 1.61 2.85
CA GLY A 46 -30.38 0.46 2.02
C GLY A 46 -29.89 -0.71 2.85
N GLU A 47 -30.42 -1.92 2.59
CA GLU A 47 -30.06 -3.15 3.31
C GLU A 47 -29.12 -4.04 2.47
N CYS A 48 -28.25 -3.47 1.61
CA CYS A 48 -27.32 -4.21 0.75
C CYS A 48 -27.94 -5.48 0.10
N LYS A 49 -29.13 -5.33 -0.52
CA LYS A 49 -29.98 -6.46 -0.90
C LYS A 49 -29.43 -7.22 -2.10
N THR A 50 -28.98 -6.50 -3.12
CA THR A 50 -28.47 -7.11 -4.35
C THR A 50 -26.97 -7.37 -4.28
N GLU A 51 -26.46 -8.29 -5.09
CA GLU A 51 -25.01 -8.52 -5.15
C GLU A 51 -24.23 -7.28 -5.57
N LEU A 52 -24.81 -6.42 -6.43
CA LEU A 52 -24.21 -5.15 -6.80
C LEU A 52 -24.14 -4.19 -5.60
N ASP A 53 -25.19 -4.12 -4.77
CA ASP A 53 -25.20 -3.27 -3.57
C ASP A 53 -24.12 -3.71 -2.58
N LYS A 54 -23.96 -5.03 -2.39
CA LYS A 54 -22.94 -5.62 -1.53
C LYS A 54 -21.53 -5.30 -2.00
N ILE A 55 -21.26 -5.51 -3.31
CA ILE A 55 -19.97 -5.16 -3.92
C ILE A 55 -19.69 -3.67 -3.75
N ASN A 56 -20.68 -2.82 -4.01
CA ASN A 56 -20.55 -1.37 -3.85
C ASN A 56 -20.23 -0.97 -2.40
N ALA A 57 -20.99 -1.50 -1.43
CA ALA A 57 -20.82 -1.17 -0.03
C ALA A 57 -19.45 -1.61 0.49
N ALA A 58 -19.03 -2.84 0.20
CA ALA A 58 -17.70 -3.32 0.57
C ALA A 58 -16.58 -2.52 -0.10
N CYS A 59 -16.75 -2.09 -1.36
CA CYS A 59 -15.79 -1.19 -2.02
C CYS A 59 -15.64 0.15 -1.29
N LEU A 60 -16.76 0.80 -0.96
CA LEU A 60 -16.78 2.07 -0.24
C LEU A 60 -16.24 1.93 1.19
N TRP A 61 -16.58 0.84 1.87
CA TRP A 61 -16.07 0.53 3.19
C TRP A 61 -14.55 0.38 3.15
N LEU A 62 -14.01 -0.41 2.21
CA LEU A 62 -12.55 -0.55 2.05
C LEU A 62 -11.87 0.79 1.76
N LEU A 63 -12.45 1.66 0.92
CA LEU A 63 -11.92 3.01 0.66
C LEU A 63 -11.93 3.88 1.93
N ASN A 64 -12.99 3.84 2.72
CA ASN A 64 -13.09 4.63 3.94
C ASN A 64 -12.15 4.12 5.04
N GLU A 65 -12.18 2.82 5.32
CA GLU A 65 -11.33 2.20 6.35
C GLU A 65 -9.85 2.42 6.07
N ASN A 66 -9.42 2.18 4.83
CA ASN A 66 -8.00 2.17 4.51
C ASN A 66 -7.46 3.53 4.09
N ILE A 67 -8.29 4.41 3.53
CA ILE A 67 -7.84 5.71 3.01
C ILE A 67 -8.37 6.86 3.85
N ALA A 68 -9.68 6.96 4.09
CA ALA A 68 -10.25 8.10 4.81
C ALA A 68 -9.79 8.15 6.28
N LYS A 69 -9.94 7.05 7.02
CA LYS A 69 -9.55 6.98 8.44
C LYS A 69 -8.05 7.21 8.64
N GLY A 70 -7.22 6.60 7.80
CA GLY A 70 -5.76 6.74 7.82
C GLY A 70 -5.19 7.98 7.10
N ILE A 71 -6.03 8.85 6.51
CA ILE A 71 -5.56 9.86 5.55
C ILE A 71 -4.47 10.79 6.10
N ASP A 72 -4.41 10.99 7.41
CA ASP A 72 -3.43 11.85 8.06
C ASP A 72 -2.02 11.25 8.08
N ASP A 73 -1.92 9.93 8.18
CA ASP A 73 -0.64 9.23 8.34
C ASP A 73 -0.12 8.61 7.02
N LEU A 74 -1.00 8.44 6.03
CA LEU A 74 -0.63 7.82 4.76
C LEU A 74 0.22 8.72 3.87
N SER A 75 1.23 8.14 3.21
CA SER A 75 1.96 8.78 2.10
C SER A 75 1.19 8.67 0.78
N LYS A 76 1.63 9.41 -0.24
CA LYS A 76 1.07 9.31 -1.59
C LYS A 76 1.22 7.90 -2.16
N GLU A 77 2.41 7.32 -2.00
CA GLU A 77 2.74 5.97 -2.46
C GLU A 77 1.80 4.96 -1.79
N LYS A 78 1.60 5.09 -0.48
CA LYS A 78 0.72 4.19 0.27
C LYS A 78 -0.74 4.28 -0.16
N ILE A 79 -1.27 5.49 -0.35
CA ILE A 79 -2.63 5.71 -0.89
C ILE A 79 -2.77 5.04 -2.25
N ASN A 80 -1.77 5.17 -3.14
CA ASN A 80 -1.82 4.56 -4.47
C ASN A 80 -1.79 3.03 -4.42
N VAL A 81 -0.97 2.43 -3.56
CA VAL A 81 -0.94 0.98 -3.31
C VAL A 81 -2.30 0.50 -2.82
N PHE A 82 -2.91 1.23 -1.89
CA PHE A 82 -4.21 0.90 -1.33
C PHE A 82 -5.31 0.92 -2.39
N ILE A 83 -5.33 1.96 -3.22
CA ILE A 83 -6.24 2.05 -4.37
C ILE A 83 -6.04 0.85 -5.31
N ILE A 84 -4.79 0.45 -5.60
CA ILE A 84 -4.52 -0.69 -6.49
C ILE A 84 -5.16 -1.97 -5.93
N TYR A 85 -4.97 -2.29 -4.65
CA TYR A 85 -5.55 -3.49 -4.05
C TYR A 85 -7.09 -3.48 -4.00
N ILE A 86 -7.69 -2.34 -3.67
CA ILE A 86 -9.15 -2.17 -3.68
C ILE A 86 -9.70 -2.36 -5.10
N MET A 87 -9.03 -1.82 -6.11
CA MET A 87 -9.45 -1.96 -7.50
C MET A 87 -9.26 -3.39 -8.04
N ILE A 88 -8.22 -4.10 -7.59
CA ILE A 88 -8.03 -5.53 -7.88
C ILE A 88 -9.20 -6.34 -7.34
N TRP A 89 -9.54 -6.15 -6.06
CA TRP A 89 -10.67 -6.82 -5.43
C TRP A 89 -11.99 -6.50 -6.13
N LEU A 90 -12.24 -5.22 -6.45
CA LEU A 90 -13.48 -4.80 -7.11
C LEU A 90 -13.62 -5.45 -8.49
N ASN A 91 -12.57 -5.40 -9.31
CA ASN A 91 -12.56 -6.02 -10.63
C ASN A 91 -12.80 -7.54 -10.54
N TYR A 92 -12.10 -8.20 -9.60
CA TYR A 92 -12.28 -9.62 -9.35
C TYR A 92 -13.72 -9.96 -8.95
N MET A 93 -14.29 -9.27 -7.95
CA MET A 93 -15.65 -9.55 -7.46
C MET A 93 -16.74 -9.27 -8.50
N LEU A 94 -16.61 -8.17 -9.26
CA LEU A 94 -17.54 -7.84 -10.35
C LEU A 94 -17.55 -8.90 -11.45
N ASN A 95 -16.39 -9.48 -11.78
CA ASN A 95 -16.33 -10.53 -12.80
C ASN A 95 -16.74 -11.91 -12.26
N LEU A 96 -16.40 -12.20 -11.00
CA LEU A 96 -16.75 -13.44 -10.32
C LEU A 96 -18.28 -13.59 -10.18
N LYS A 97 -18.96 -12.52 -9.77
CA LYS A 97 -20.41 -12.48 -9.54
C LYS A 97 -21.18 -11.85 -10.70
N LYS A 98 -20.57 -11.84 -11.89
CA LYS A 98 -21.10 -11.14 -13.05
C LYS A 98 -22.46 -11.71 -13.48
N ASP A 99 -23.43 -10.82 -13.62
CA ASP A 99 -24.72 -11.10 -14.24
C ASP A 99 -25.22 -9.86 -15.00
N ASP A 100 -26.46 -9.89 -15.50
CA ASP A 100 -27.07 -8.81 -16.27
C ASP A 100 -27.15 -7.47 -15.50
N LYS A 101 -27.23 -7.53 -14.16
CA LYS A 101 -27.34 -6.39 -13.24
C LYS A 101 -26.06 -6.15 -12.42
N THR A 102 -25.22 -7.17 -12.24
CA THR A 102 -23.97 -7.10 -11.48
C THR A 102 -22.80 -6.91 -12.44
N ASN A 103 -22.59 -5.68 -12.90
CA ASN A 103 -21.47 -5.34 -13.77
C ASN A 103 -21.03 -3.88 -13.60
N LEU A 104 -19.87 -3.57 -14.19
CA LEU A 104 -19.23 -2.27 -14.07
C LEU A 104 -20.12 -1.09 -14.52
N ASN A 105 -20.88 -1.26 -15.61
CA ASN A 105 -21.75 -0.19 -16.10
C ASN A 105 -22.84 0.14 -15.09
N TYR A 106 -23.51 -0.88 -14.55
CA TYR A 106 -24.51 -0.71 -13.50
C TYR A 106 -23.92 -0.15 -12.21
N LEU A 107 -22.72 -0.57 -11.82
CA LEU A 107 -22.01 0.01 -10.67
C LEU A 107 -21.85 1.53 -10.83
N TYR A 108 -21.42 1.98 -12.01
CA TYR A 108 -21.25 3.41 -12.28
C TYR A 108 -22.58 4.17 -12.32
N THR A 109 -23.58 3.65 -13.01
CA THR A 109 -24.85 4.35 -13.19
C THR A 109 -25.68 4.41 -11.93
N ASN A 110 -25.67 3.33 -11.13
CA ASN A 110 -26.58 3.18 -10.00
C ASN A 110 -25.92 3.56 -8.67
N HIS A 111 -24.60 3.37 -8.53
CA HIS A 111 -23.91 3.67 -7.28
C HIS A 111 -22.89 4.80 -7.41
N ILE A 112 -21.80 4.64 -8.17
CA ILE A 112 -20.71 5.65 -8.19
C ILE A 112 -21.21 7.04 -8.61
N GLY A 113 -22.17 7.11 -9.54
CA GLY A 113 -22.77 8.37 -9.99
C GLY A 113 -23.79 9.01 -9.03
N LYS A 114 -24.35 8.24 -8.09
CA LYS A 114 -25.50 8.66 -7.26
C LYS A 114 -25.21 8.68 -5.76
N ASN A 115 -24.36 7.78 -5.27
CA ASN A 115 -24.06 7.59 -3.87
C ASN A 115 -23.10 8.68 -3.38
N VAL A 116 -23.60 9.54 -2.48
CA VAL A 116 -22.88 10.70 -1.93
C VAL A 116 -21.59 10.33 -1.21
N ASN A 117 -21.44 9.09 -0.75
CA ASN A 117 -20.21 8.61 -0.09
C ASN A 117 -19.02 8.50 -1.06
N TYR A 118 -19.25 8.44 -2.38
CA TYR A 118 -18.16 8.55 -3.35
C TYR A 118 -17.66 9.99 -3.52
N THR A 119 -18.52 10.99 -3.28
CA THR A 119 -18.15 12.41 -3.40
C THR A 119 -17.70 13.01 -2.07
N ASN A 120 -18.19 12.47 -0.95
CA ASN A 120 -17.95 12.97 0.40
C ASN A 120 -17.06 11.99 1.18
N CYS A 121 -15.74 12.15 1.09
CA CYS A 121 -14.80 11.50 1.99
C CYS A 121 -14.96 12.08 3.40
N THR A 122 -15.24 11.26 4.42
CA THR A 122 -15.26 11.73 5.82
C THR A 122 -14.37 10.91 6.74
N ASN A 123 -13.70 11.58 7.69
CA ASN A 123 -12.94 10.96 8.77
C ASN A 123 -13.34 11.60 10.10
N GLY A 124 -14.01 10.84 10.97
CA GLY A 124 -14.50 11.33 12.27
C GLY A 124 -15.42 12.55 12.13
N GLY A 125 -16.26 12.58 11.08
CA GLY A 125 -17.17 13.68 10.76
C GLY A 125 -16.52 14.91 10.11
N LYS A 126 -15.24 14.85 9.73
CA LYS A 126 -14.53 15.92 9.01
C LYS A 126 -14.29 15.53 7.56
N ASP A 127 -14.42 16.49 6.65
CA ASP A 127 -14.07 16.31 5.24
C ASP A 127 -12.61 15.88 5.08
N CYS A 128 -12.38 14.77 4.36
CA CYS A 128 -11.04 14.33 3.98
C CYS A 128 -10.71 14.55 2.50
N ASN A 129 -11.64 15.06 1.68
CA ASN A 129 -11.41 15.35 0.26
C ASN A 129 -10.22 16.29 0.04
N SER A 130 -10.13 17.36 0.83
CA SER A 130 -9.01 18.31 0.76
C SER A 130 -7.64 17.66 1.00
N LYS A 131 -7.55 16.75 1.98
CA LYS A 131 -6.32 16.01 2.30
C LYS A 131 -5.99 14.98 1.23
N LEU A 132 -7.00 14.24 0.76
CA LEU A 132 -6.85 13.29 -0.33
C LEU A 132 -6.32 13.96 -1.60
N ASN A 133 -6.86 15.14 -1.93
CA ASN A 133 -6.38 15.94 -3.06
C ASN A 133 -4.93 16.39 -2.84
N THR A 134 -4.62 16.96 -1.67
CA THR A 134 -3.28 17.48 -1.38
C THR A 134 -2.21 16.38 -1.40
N LYS A 135 -2.53 15.19 -0.88
CA LYS A 135 -1.58 14.07 -0.78
C LYS A 135 -1.46 13.27 -2.08
N ALA A 136 -2.59 12.96 -2.72
CA ALA A 136 -2.63 11.99 -3.81
C ALA A 136 -3.20 12.55 -5.13
N GLY A 137 -3.74 13.76 -5.14
CA GLY A 137 -4.28 14.40 -6.35
C GLY A 137 -5.68 13.92 -6.76
N TYR A 138 -6.40 13.28 -5.84
CA TYR A 138 -7.79 12.86 -6.06
C TYR A 138 -8.75 13.75 -5.28
N ASN A 139 -9.79 14.23 -5.96
CA ASN A 139 -10.77 15.12 -5.33
C ASN A 139 -11.69 14.40 -4.33
N ASN A 140 -11.98 13.13 -4.59
CA ASN A 140 -12.84 12.26 -3.79
C ASN A 140 -12.70 10.81 -4.32
N PHE A 141 -13.45 9.87 -3.75
CA PHE A 141 -13.43 8.47 -4.20
C PHE A 141 -13.96 8.28 -5.61
N LYS A 142 -14.97 9.06 -6.04
CA LYS A 142 -15.42 9.02 -7.44
C LYS A 142 -14.29 9.31 -8.42
N ASP A 143 -13.48 10.34 -8.12
CA ASP A 143 -12.33 10.72 -8.94
C ASP A 143 -11.25 9.63 -8.98
N ILE A 144 -11.07 8.87 -7.88
CA ILE A 144 -10.25 7.65 -7.88
C ILE A 144 -10.81 6.62 -8.86
N MET A 145 -12.11 6.31 -8.75
CA MET A 145 -12.76 5.34 -9.64
C MET A 145 -12.62 5.75 -11.11
N ASP A 146 -12.85 7.02 -11.43
CA ASP A 146 -12.76 7.54 -12.80
C ASP A 146 -11.33 7.49 -13.34
N LYS A 147 -10.33 7.95 -12.57
CA LYS A 147 -8.93 8.04 -13.00
C LYS A 147 -8.22 6.69 -13.03
N ARG A 148 -8.63 5.74 -12.19
CA ARG A 148 -8.01 4.40 -12.07
C ARG A 148 -8.88 3.29 -12.67
N LYS A 149 -9.85 3.66 -13.50
CA LYS A 149 -10.76 2.73 -14.20
C LYS A 149 -10.01 1.72 -15.08
N ASP A 150 -8.81 2.05 -15.54
CA ASP A 150 -7.91 1.18 -16.28
C ASP A 150 -7.61 -0.13 -15.54
N LEU A 151 -7.49 -0.11 -14.20
CA LEU A 151 -7.31 -1.32 -13.38
C LEU A 151 -8.52 -2.28 -13.45
N LEU A 152 -9.72 -1.75 -13.72
CA LEU A 152 -10.94 -2.55 -13.87
C LEU A 152 -11.07 -3.18 -15.27
N ASN A 153 -10.18 -2.82 -16.20
CA ASN A 153 -10.15 -3.38 -17.56
C ASN A 153 -9.17 -4.55 -17.69
N ILE A 154 -8.35 -4.82 -16.67
CA ILE A 154 -7.52 -6.04 -16.63
C ILE A 154 -8.44 -7.24 -16.73
N ASN A 155 -8.11 -8.20 -17.60
CA ASN A 155 -8.96 -9.36 -17.82
C ASN A 155 -9.12 -10.22 -16.55
N PHE A 156 -10.21 -10.98 -16.49
CA PHE A 156 -10.55 -11.74 -15.29
C PHE A 156 -9.54 -12.83 -14.92
N GLU A 157 -8.89 -13.45 -15.92
CA GLU A 157 -7.90 -14.49 -15.68
C GLU A 157 -6.69 -13.92 -14.91
N ASP A 158 -6.19 -12.77 -15.34
CA ASP A 158 -5.03 -12.13 -14.73
C ASP A 158 -5.39 -11.49 -13.38
N ILE A 159 -6.53 -10.83 -13.26
CA ILE A 159 -6.94 -10.21 -11.99
C ILE A 159 -7.20 -11.26 -10.91
N SER A 160 -7.69 -12.45 -11.28
CA SER A 160 -7.86 -13.57 -10.37
C SER A 160 -6.52 -14.07 -9.82
N LYS A 161 -5.49 -14.17 -10.68
CA LYS A 161 -4.13 -14.52 -10.27
C LYS A 161 -3.53 -13.47 -9.34
N PHE A 162 -3.69 -12.18 -9.66
CA PHE A 162 -3.25 -11.07 -8.81
C PHE A 162 -3.95 -11.06 -7.45
N TYR A 163 -5.27 -11.25 -7.42
CA TYR A 163 -6.02 -11.26 -6.17
C TYR A 163 -5.67 -12.47 -5.29
N GLU A 164 -5.45 -13.66 -5.87
CA GLU A 164 -4.95 -14.82 -5.13
C GLU A 164 -3.53 -14.60 -4.57
N ALA A 165 -2.65 -13.93 -5.32
CA ALA A 165 -1.32 -13.56 -4.84
C ALA A 165 -1.38 -12.51 -3.71
N PHE A 166 -2.23 -11.51 -3.85
CA PHE A 166 -2.53 -10.53 -2.80
C PHE A 166 -3.02 -11.20 -1.51
N LYS A 167 -3.99 -12.12 -1.61
CA LYS A 167 -4.48 -12.90 -0.45
C LYS A 167 -3.37 -13.71 0.22
N LEU A 168 -2.39 -14.22 -0.53
CA LEU A 168 -1.23 -14.89 0.07
C LEU A 168 -0.33 -13.92 0.84
N LEU A 169 -0.11 -12.70 0.33
CA LEU A 169 0.65 -11.68 1.05
C LEU A 169 -0.03 -11.26 2.35
N CYS A 170 -1.37 -11.20 2.38
CA CYS A 170 -2.10 -10.89 3.60
C CYS A 170 -2.10 -12.00 4.66
N LYS A 171 -1.78 -13.24 4.27
CA LYS A 171 -1.59 -14.34 5.23
C LYS A 171 -0.27 -14.27 5.98
N ILE A 172 0.61 -13.33 5.62
CA ILE A 172 1.88 -13.14 6.29
C ILE A 172 1.63 -12.30 7.54
N PRO A 173 1.85 -12.83 8.75
CA PRO A 173 1.72 -12.05 9.97
C PRO A 173 2.63 -10.83 9.97
N THR A 174 2.23 -9.83 10.74
CA THR A 174 3.01 -8.60 10.93
C THR A 174 3.62 -8.56 12.32
N GLU A 175 4.42 -7.53 12.60
CA GLU A 175 5.09 -7.37 13.90
C GLU A 175 4.10 -7.34 15.10
N TYR A 176 2.81 -7.06 14.86
CA TYR A 176 1.75 -7.10 15.88
C TYR A 176 1.30 -8.52 16.26
N ASP A 177 1.61 -9.53 15.44
CA ASP A 177 1.40 -10.94 15.73
C ASP A 177 2.63 -11.56 16.40
N GLU A 178 3.14 -10.93 17.48
CA GLU A 178 4.25 -11.45 18.27
C GLU A 178 4.00 -12.92 18.67
N GLY A 179 4.64 -13.86 17.95
CA GLY A 179 4.77 -15.27 18.33
C GLY A 179 3.89 -16.31 17.62
N LYS A 180 3.24 -16.03 16.48
CA LYS A 180 2.31 -17.02 15.87
C LYS A 180 2.85 -17.93 14.76
N LEU A 181 3.73 -17.48 13.87
CA LEU A 181 4.22 -18.32 12.76
C LEU A 181 5.68 -18.72 12.94
N GLU A 182 5.95 -20.02 12.86
CA GLU A 182 7.30 -20.56 12.72
C GLU A 182 7.86 -20.22 11.32
N CYS A 183 9.18 -20.06 11.18
CA CYS A 183 9.82 -19.79 9.88
C CYS A 183 9.41 -20.78 8.77
N THR A 184 9.06 -22.02 9.14
CA THR A 184 8.56 -23.04 8.21
C THR A 184 7.28 -22.60 7.49
N GLU A 185 6.38 -21.92 8.18
CA GLU A 185 5.09 -21.49 7.64
C GLU A 185 5.24 -20.24 6.76
N TYR A 186 6.06 -19.27 7.19
CA TYR A 186 6.46 -18.15 6.34
C TYR A 186 7.11 -18.62 5.04
N LEU A 187 8.04 -19.57 5.13
CA LEU A 187 8.72 -20.12 3.98
C LEU A 187 7.75 -20.81 3.02
N LYS A 188 6.70 -21.46 3.55
CA LYS A 188 5.65 -22.08 2.75
C LYS A 188 4.86 -21.01 1.99
N ILE A 189 4.38 -19.96 2.67
CA ILE A 189 3.65 -18.85 2.04
C ILE A 189 4.52 -18.18 0.97
N ALA A 190 5.80 -17.92 1.29
CA ALA A 190 6.73 -17.29 0.35
C ALA A 190 6.98 -18.15 -0.91
N LYS A 191 7.11 -19.47 -0.76
CA LYS A 191 7.24 -20.39 -1.90
C LYS A 191 5.98 -20.43 -2.75
N GLU A 192 4.80 -20.46 -2.11
CA GLU A 192 3.52 -20.41 -2.80
C GLU A 192 3.33 -19.09 -3.56
N PHE A 193 3.71 -17.96 -2.94
CA PHE A 193 3.67 -16.66 -3.59
C PHE A 193 4.60 -16.60 -4.79
N VAL A 194 5.87 -17.01 -4.66
CA VAL A 194 6.82 -17.01 -5.79
C VAL A 194 6.36 -17.91 -6.92
N ALA A 195 5.79 -19.08 -6.60
CA ALA A 195 5.23 -19.97 -7.60
C ALA A 195 4.09 -19.30 -8.39
N LYS A 196 3.12 -18.69 -7.70
CA LYS A 196 2.04 -17.93 -8.35
C LYS A 196 2.57 -16.75 -9.14
N TYR A 197 3.50 -15.99 -8.58
CA TYR A 197 4.11 -14.84 -9.25
C TYR A 197 4.73 -15.22 -10.59
N ASN A 198 5.37 -16.39 -10.68
CA ASN A 198 5.95 -16.88 -11.93
C ASN A 198 4.89 -17.19 -13.01
N GLU A 199 3.66 -17.54 -12.63
CA GLU A 199 2.57 -17.84 -13.56
C GLU A 199 2.06 -16.60 -14.29
N PHE A 200 2.11 -15.43 -13.65
CA PHE A 200 1.67 -14.15 -14.23
C PHE A 200 2.82 -13.19 -14.57
N ASN A 201 4.04 -13.43 -14.12
CA ASN A 201 5.25 -12.74 -14.61
C ASN A 201 5.72 -13.29 -15.99
N ILE A 202 4.77 -13.41 -16.90
CA ILE A 202 4.96 -13.95 -18.26
C ILE A 202 4.93 -12.88 -19.34
N VAL A 203 4.46 -11.68 -19.02
CA VAL A 203 4.29 -10.61 -20.01
C VAL A 203 5.62 -9.93 -20.28
N SER A 204 6.12 -10.06 -21.51
CA SER A 204 7.11 -9.15 -22.07
C SER A 204 6.39 -7.97 -22.73
N ASP A 205 7.04 -6.82 -22.85
CA ASP A 205 6.53 -5.66 -23.60
C ASP A 205 5.39 -4.84 -22.95
N ILE A 206 5.29 -4.79 -21.62
CA ILE A 206 4.45 -3.82 -20.90
C ILE A 206 5.26 -2.61 -20.43
N THR A 207 4.69 -1.42 -20.59
CA THR A 207 5.26 -0.15 -20.11
C THR A 207 4.96 0.05 -18.62
N GLU A 208 5.72 0.91 -17.95
CA GLU A 208 5.51 1.20 -16.52
C GLU A 208 4.12 1.80 -16.23
N ASP A 209 3.56 2.50 -17.21
CA ASP A 209 2.22 3.10 -17.12
C ASP A 209 1.08 2.07 -17.29
N ASP A 210 1.38 0.85 -17.74
CA ASP A 210 0.36 -0.18 -17.95
C ASP A 210 -0.27 -0.62 -16.61
N PRO A 211 -1.61 -0.71 -16.50
CA PRO A 211 -2.27 -1.13 -15.27
C PRO A 211 -1.82 -2.51 -14.78
N TYR A 212 -1.51 -3.44 -15.69
CA TYR A 212 -0.96 -4.74 -15.35
C TYR A 212 0.42 -4.61 -14.71
N TYR A 213 1.29 -3.78 -15.29
CA TYR A 213 2.62 -3.52 -14.74
C TYR A 213 2.50 -2.91 -13.34
N GLN A 214 1.62 -1.93 -13.14
CA GLN A 214 1.43 -1.28 -11.84
C GLN A 214 0.99 -2.27 -10.75
N VAL A 215 0.07 -3.18 -11.08
CA VAL A 215 -0.36 -4.25 -10.15
C VAL A 215 0.82 -5.20 -9.84
N LEU A 216 1.51 -5.68 -10.88
CA LEU A 216 2.65 -6.59 -10.75
C LEU A 216 3.77 -5.97 -9.90
N PHE A 217 4.10 -4.70 -10.19
CA PHE A 217 5.11 -3.94 -9.47
C PHE A 217 4.74 -3.75 -8.00
N THR A 218 3.47 -3.44 -7.73
CA THR A 218 2.96 -3.27 -6.36
C THR A 218 3.09 -4.56 -5.54
N LEU A 219 2.63 -5.69 -6.09
CA LEU A 219 2.77 -7.01 -5.46
C LEU A 219 4.24 -7.40 -5.24
N SER A 220 5.11 -7.13 -6.23
CA SER A 220 6.54 -7.45 -6.12
C SER A 220 7.23 -6.64 -5.02
N THR A 221 6.90 -5.35 -4.92
CA THR A 221 7.47 -4.43 -3.93
C THR A 221 7.01 -4.82 -2.53
N ASP A 222 5.73 -5.15 -2.36
CA ASP A 222 5.21 -5.58 -1.06
C ASP A 222 5.79 -6.91 -0.58
N TYR A 223 6.07 -7.83 -1.52
CA TYR A 223 6.78 -9.07 -1.23
C TYR A 223 8.25 -8.82 -0.88
N ASP A 224 8.95 -7.96 -1.61
CA ASP A 224 10.36 -7.65 -1.35
C ASP A 224 10.52 -6.98 0.01
N ASN A 225 9.63 -6.06 0.38
CA ASN A 225 9.58 -5.48 1.73
C ASN A 225 9.39 -6.57 2.79
N PHE A 226 8.40 -7.46 2.61
CA PHE A 226 8.21 -8.61 3.49
C PHE A 226 9.49 -9.45 3.61
N LYS A 227 10.12 -9.77 2.48
CA LYS A 227 11.33 -10.58 2.47
C LYS A 227 12.45 -9.89 3.24
N GLU A 228 12.62 -8.58 3.10
CA GLU A 228 13.64 -7.81 3.84
C GLU A 228 13.41 -7.86 5.35
N ASP A 229 12.17 -7.65 5.81
CA ASP A 229 11.81 -7.67 7.24
C ASP A 229 12.12 -9.02 7.90
N TYR A 230 11.91 -10.12 7.18
CA TYR A 230 12.06 -11.48 7.71
C TYR A 230 13.39 -12.17 7.37
N ASN A 231 14.24 -11.58 6.52
CA ASN A 231 15.50 -12.21 6.10
C ASN A 231 16.47 -12.46 7.27
N ALA A 232 16.40 -11.63 8.33
CA ALA A 232 17.22 -11.81 9.53
C ALA A 232 16.74 -12.99 10.40
N SER A 233 15.43 -13.26 10.42
CA SER A 233 14.80 -14.26 11.29
C SER A 233 14.62 -15.60 10.59
N CYS A 234 14.38 -15.62 9.28
CA CYS A 234 14.13 -16.82 8.49
C CYS A 234 15.04 -16.89 7.27
N MET A 235 15.99 -17.84 7.28
CA MET A 235 16.90 -18.05 6.14
C MET A 235 16.19 -18.73 4.96
N ASN A 236 16.63 -18.41 3.73
CA ASN A 236 16.20 -19.04 2.46
C ASN A 236 14.79 -18.66 1.95
N ILE A 237 14.28 -17.48 2.28
CA ILE A 237 13.10 -16.94 1.60
C ILE A 237 13.44 -16.77 0.10
N PRO A 238 12.66 -17.39 -0.82
CA PRO A 238 12.94 -17.31 -2.25
C PRO A 238 12.88 -15.86 -2.76
N SER A 239 13.62 -15.55 -3.81
CA SER A 239 13.54 -14.23 -4.46
C SER A 239 12.58 -14.30 -5.62
N LEU A 240 11.91 -13.18 -5.91
CA LEU A 240 11.16 -13.06 -7.15
C LEU A 240 12.14 -13.00 -8.34
N PRO A 241 11.78 -13.57 -9.49
CA PRO A 241 12.45 -13.20 -10.72
C PRO A 241 12.20 -11.72 -11.03
N PRO A 242 13.11 -11.07 -11.77
CA PRO A 242 12.88 -9.70 -12.21
C PRO A 242 11.59 -9.58 -13.02
N ILE A 243 10.93 -8.44 -12.91
CA ILE A 243 9.83 -8.09 -13.80
C ILE A 243 10.39 -8.00 -15.22
N LYS A 244 9.76 -8.69 -16.17
CA LYS A 244 10.14 -8.64 -17.57
C LYS A 244 9.55 -7.35 -18.17
N SER A 245 10.33 -6.27 -18.24
CA SER A 245 9.93 -5.06 -18.95
C SER A 245 10.88 -4.75 -20.11
N THR A 246 10.33 -4.17 -21.17
CA THR A 246 11.12 -3.64 -22.29
C THR A 246 11.63 -2.28 -21.87
N GLN A 247 12.79 -2.24 -21.21
CA GLN A 247 13.55 -1.00 -21.19
C GLN A 247 13.93 -0.68 -22.62
N ASN A 248 13.26 0.33 -23.19
CA ASN A 248 13.87 1.14 -24.22
C ASN A 248 15.30 1.43 -23.77
N HIS A 249 16.22 1.05 -24.64
CA HIS A 249 17.58 1.50 -24.69
C HIS A 249 17.60 3.04 -24.78
N ILE A 250 17.31 3.73 -23.67
CA ILE A 250 17.79 5.08 -23.45
C ILE A 250 19.22 4.88 -22.97
N GLN A 251 20.05 4.65 -23.99
CA GLN A 251 21.44 5.00 -24.01
C GLN A 251 21.57 6.34 -23.27
N SER A 252 22.14 6.30 -22.07
CA SER A 252 22.81 7.47 -21.54
C SER A 252 23.85 7.82 -22.60
N SER A 253 23.55 8.85 -23.38
CA SER A 253 24.45 9.45 -24.34
C SER A 253 25.60 10.07 -23.56
N GLU A 254 26.65 9.29 -23.34
CA GLU A 254 28.00 9.83 -23.24
C GLU A 254 28.48 10.11 -24.67
N GLU A 255 28.25 11.34 -25.13
CA GLU A 255 29.13 11.93 -26.13
C GLU A 255 30.43 12.34 -25.41
N HIS A 256 31.52 11.62 -25.66
CA HIS A 256 32.70 12.20 -26.30
C HIS A 256 33.77 11.13 -26.61
N SER A 257 33.89 10.85 -27.92
CA SER A 257 35.10 10.61 -28.73
C SER A 257 36.13 9.51 -28.37
N GLU A 258 36.20 8.56 -29.31
CA GLU A 258 37.38 7.97 -29.98
C GLU A 258 38.42 7.16 -29.18
N HIS A 259 38.41 5.83 -29.34
CA HIS A 259 39.31 5.10 -30.24
C HIS A 259 38.94 3.59 -30.28
N GLY A 260 39.01 2.98 -31.46
CA GLY A 260 38.46 1.65 -31.73
C GLY A 260 39.30 0.45 -31.25
N SER A 261 38.66 -0.72 -31.19
CA SER A 261 39.16 -2.03 -31.67
C SER A 261 38.35 -3.19 -31.09
N VAL A 262 37.98 -4.11 -31.99
CA VAL A 262 37.28 -5.40 -31.81
C VAL A 262 37.93 -6.33 -30.77
N GLN A 263 37.16 -6.93 -29.85
CA GLN A 263 36.98 -8.39 -29.60
C GLN A 263 36.55 -8.76 -28.15
N ASN A 264 35.63 -9.73 -28.08
CA ASN A 264 35.39 -10.75 -27.05
C ASN A 264 34.68 -10.44 -25.71
N SER A 265 33.46 -10.99 -25.64
CA SER A 265 32.89 -11.86 -24.60
C SER A 265 33.31 -11.69 -23.14
N GLY A 266 32.29 -11.48 -22.31
CA GLY A 266 32.18 -12.13 -21.00
C GLY A 266 32.59 -11.28 -19.80
N VAL A 267 31.62 -11.16 -18.87
CA VAL A 267 31.81 -10.83 -17.45
C VAL A 267 32.10 -9.35 -17.14
N THR A 268 31.07 -8.48 -17.10
CA THR A 268 31.16 -7.22 -16.31
C THR A 268 29.80 -6.56 -15.93
N SER A 269 28.70 -7.30 -15.67
CA SER A 269 27.48 -6.64 -15.12
C SER A 269 27.43 -6.62 -13.58
N SER A 270 28.12 -7.57 -12.93
CA SER A 270 28.15 -7.70 -11.46
C SER A 270 28.91 -6.55 -10.77
N SER A 271 30.01 -6.07 -11.35
CA SER A 271 30.84 -5.02 -10.74
C SER A 271 30.15 -3.65 -10.74
N LEU A 272 29.33 -3.33 -11.75
CA LEU A 272 28.64 -2.04 -11.85
C LEU A 272 27.53 -1.89 -10.79
N SER A 273 26.81 -2.98 -10.48
CA SER A 273 25.76 -3.01 -9.45
C SER A 273 26.34 -2.83 -8.04
N ILE A 274 27.47 -3.46 -7.76
CA ILE A 274 28.18 -3.38 -6.47
C ILE A 274 28.72 -1.96 -6.24
N VAL A 275 29.27 -1.32 -7.28
CA VAL A 275 29.78 0.05 -7.19
C VAL A 275 28.64 1.06 -6.96
N LYS A 276 27.49 0.92 -7.63
CA LYS A 276 26.31 1.79 -7.38
C LYS A 276 25.73 1.62 -5.97
N LYS A 277 25.68 0.39 -5.44
CA LYS A 277 25.26 0.13 -4.04
C LYS A 277 26.22 0.75 -3.02
N LEU A 278 27.53 0.70 -3.27
CA LEU A 278 28.54 1.32 -2.39
C LEU A 278 28.44 2.85 -2.39
N ILE A 279 28.21 3.47 -3.56
CA ILE A 279 28.05 4.93 -3.68
C ILE A 279 26.79 5.40 -2.94
N LEU A 280 25.67 4.67 -3.07
CA LEU A 280 24.43 5.01 -2.36
C LEU A 280 24.59 4.86 -0.84
N ALA A 281 25.25 3.79 -0.37
CA ALA A 281 25.55 3.58 1.04
C ALA A 281 26.43 4.70 1.62
N LEU A 282 27.50 5.09 0.90
CA LEU A 282 28.39 6.19 1.31
C LEU A 282 27.65 7.53 1.40
N SER A 283 26.70 7.80 0.50
CA SER A 283 25.88 9.03 0.53
C SER A 283 24.97 9.11 1.77
N ILE A 284 24.42 7.97 2.22
CA ILE A 284 23.54 7.91 3.40
C ILE A 284 24.35 8.18 4.68
N PHE A 285 25.57 7.64 4.80
CA PHE A 285 26.45 7.92 5.94
C PHE A 285 26.86 9.40 6.03
N SER A 286 27.06 10.07 4.89
CA SER A 286 27.32 11.52 4.87
C SER A 286 26.12 12.34 5.34
N ALA A 287 24.89 11.96 5.01
CA ALA A 287 23.69 12.65 5.49
C ALA A 287 23.47 12.45 7.00
N ILE A 288 23.61 11.22 7.48
CA ILE A 288 23.41 10.86 8.90
C ILE A 288 24.36 11.65 9.81
N THR A 289 25.64 11.80 9.42
CA THR A 289 26.62 12.57 10.20
C THR A 289 26.30 14.06 10.30
N ILE A 290 25.72 14.66 9.25
CA ILE A 290 25.27 16.06 9.25
C ILE A 290 24.07 16.23 10.21
N PHE A 291 23.09 15.33 10.15
CA PHE A 291 21.92 15.39 11.04
C PHE A 291 22.26 15.15 12.51
N LEU A 292 23.16 14.20 12.81
CA LEU A 292 23.66 13.99 14.18
C LEU A 292 24.41 15.21 14.72
N GLY A 293 25.19 15.89 13.89
CA GLY A 293 25.87 17.14 14.27
C GLY A 293 24.89 18.27 14.63
N ILE A 294 23.81 18.41 13.86
CA ILE A 294 22.76 19.41 14.12
C ILE A 294 21.98 19.04 15.39
N PHE A 295 21.59 17.78 15.55
CA PHE A 295 20.86 17.31 16.73
C PHE A 295 21.67 17.44 18.02
N TYR A 296 22.97 17.10 17.97
CA TYR A 296 23.88 17.27 19.11
C TYR A 296 24.00 18.74 19.52
N LYS A 297 24.14 19.66 18.55
CA LYS A 297 24.24 21.10 18.82
C LYS A 297 22.94 21.67 19.44
N CYS A 298 21.78 21.26 18.94
CA CYS A 298 20.48 21.64 19.49
C CYS A 298 20.27 21.08 20.91
N SER A 299 20.65 19.83 21.14
CA SER A 299 20.55 19.19 22.47
C SER A 299 21.45 19.88 23.51
N LEU A 300 22.69 20.21 23.14
CA LEU A 300 23.63 20.91 24.02
C LEU A 300 23.12 22.33 24.38
N PHE A 301 22.48 23.01 23.42
CA PHE A 301 21.88 24.33 23.64
C PHE A 301 20.71 24.28 24.65
N VAL A 302 19.84 23.28 24.53
CA VAL A 302 18.71 23.07 25.46
C VAL A 302 19.21 22.76 26.87
N LEU A 303 20.22 21.89 27.01
CA LEU A 303 20.83 21.56 28.30
C LEU A 303 21.46 22.79 28.97
N ARG A 304 22.17 23.63 28.20
CA ARG A 304 22.77 24.88 28.71
C ARG A 304 21.70 25.86 29.20
N LYS A 305 20.59 25.98 28.48
CA LYS A 305 19.46 26.86 28.87
C LYS A 305 18.76 26.37 30.14
N ARG A 306 18.62 25.04 30.32
CA ARG A 306 18.10 24.46 31.57
C ARG A 306 19.02 24.73 32.76
N ALA A 307 20.33 24.54 32.60
CA ALA A 307 21.31 24.79 33.66
C ALA A 307 21.29 26.27 34.13
N GLN A 308 21.25 27.23 33.19
CA GLN A 308 21.15 28.65 33.53
C GLN A 308 19.84 28.99 34.28
N LYS A 309 18.71 28.42 33.86
CA LYS A 309 17.41 28.64 34.50
C LYS A 309 17.39 28.07 35.92
N GLN A 310 18.04 26.93 36.15
CA GLN A 310 18.15 26.32 37.48
C GLN A 310 19.06 27.13 38.41
N HIS A 311 20.19 27.64 37.91
CA HIS A 311 21.07 28.53 38.65
C HIS A 311 20.38 29.86 39.05
N LEU A 312 19.55 30.46 38.17
CA LEU A 312 18.76 31.64 38.55
C LEU A 312 17.71 31.34 39.63
N ARG A 313 17.05 30.18 39.57
CA ARG A 313 16.08 29.75 40.59
C ARG A 313 16.72 29.54 41.96
N GLU A 314 17.91 28.95 41.99
CA GLU A 314 18.75 28.78 43.19
C GLU A 314 19.12 30.14 43.79
N LYS A 315 19.60 31.09 42.98
CA LYS A 315 19.91 32.46 43.44
C LYS A 315 18.68 33.18 44.02
N LEU A 316 17.52 33.07 43.38
CA LEU A 316 16.26 33.64 43.88
C LEU A 316 15.85 33.04 45.22
N LYS A 317 15.98 31.71 45.40
CA LYS A 317 15.70 31.04 46.68
C LYS A 317 16.64 31.53 47.79
N ASN A 318 17.93 31.70 47.50
CA ASN A 318 18.92 32.17 48.47
C ASN A 318 18.69 33.64 48.88
N ILE A 319 18.29 34.50 47.93
CA ILE A 319 17.89 35.88 48.24
C ILE A 319 16.65 35.89 49.13
N LYS A 320 15.61 35.10 48.80
CA LYS A 320 14.39 34.99 49.61
C LYS A 320 14.67 34.50 51.04
N LYS A 321 15.60 33.56 51.22
CA LYS A 321 16.03 33.10 52.55
C LYS A 321 16.71 34.20 53.38
N ARG A 322 17.44 35.13 52.74
CA ARG A 322 18.10 36.25 53.42
C ARG A 322 17.16 37.40 53.80
N ILE A 323 16.01 37.53 53.13
CA ILE A 323 15.00 38.56 53.42
C ILE A 323 14.08 38.12 54.57
N ASN A 324 13.89 36.81 54.75
CA ASN A 324 13.03 36.25 55.81
C ASN A 324 13.77 36.03 57.15
N HIS A 325 14.95 36.61 57.32
CA HIS A 325 15.79 36.50 58.50
C HIS A 325 16.19 37.89 58.98
#